data_AF-A0AAU3ET60-F1
#
_entry.id   AF-A0AAU3ET60-F1
#
_cell.length_a   1.000
_cell.length_b   1.000
_cell.length_c   1.000
_cell.angle_alpha   90.00
_cell.angle_beta   90.00
_cell.angle_gamma   90.00
#
_symmetry.space_group_name_H-M   'P 1'
#
loop_
_entity.id
_entity.type
_entity.pdbx_description
1 polymer ?
#
loop_
_entity_poly.entity_id
_entity_poly.type
_entity_poly.pdbx_seq_one_letter_code
_entity_poly.pdbx_strand_id
1 'polypeptide(L)'
;MFIIDAIRSGLPPHIAQAIAGHANITMGYHAVYPNETIEAHRAFISRRRALRPAEEYRAPTDAEWEDFLGHFERRKLSVGTCARAYGTACIHEHACVRCSLLRPDPGQRDRVVEIRDNLIVRITEAEREGWLGEFEGLRASLAGAQNKINQIDASSPKHTVDLGLAARRR
;
A
#
# COMPACT_ATOMS: atom_id res chain seq x y z
N MET A 1 47.79 -16.38 -14.35
CA MET A 1 46.80 -15.50 -14.99
C MET A 1 45.47 -15.68 -14.27
N PHE A 2 44.90 -14.63 -13.68
CA PHE A 2 43.58 -14.74 -13.04
C PHE A 2 42.50 -14.61 -14.12
N ILE A 3 41.54 -15.54 -14.13
CA ILE A 3 40.45 -15.60 -15.12
C ILE A 3 39.63 -14.30 -15.13
N ILE A 4 39.54 -13.63 -13.97
CA ILE A 4 38.87 -12.34 -13.79
C ILE A 4 39.54 -11.24 -14.62
N ASP A 5 40.86 -11.16 -14.63
CA ASP A 5 41.59 -10.12 -15.38
C ASP A 5 41.45 -10.32 -16.89
N ALA A 6 41.41 -11.59 -17.34
CA ALA A 6 41.19 -11.93 -18.73
C ALA A 6 39.82 -11.45 -19.23
N ILE A 7 38.78 -11.67 -18.43
CA ILE A 7 37.42 -11.22 -18.76
C ILE A 7 37.33 -9.70 -18.73
N ARG A 8 37.98 -9.04 -17.76
CA ARG A 8 38.08 -7.57 -17.69
C ARG A 8 38.77 -6.94 -18.90
N SER A 9 39.72 -7.64 -19.52
CA SER A 9 40.38 -7.20 -20.76
C SER A 9 39.56 -7.46 -22.03
N GLY A 10 38.31 -7.91 -21.91
CA GLY A 10 37.39 -8.10 -23.05
C GLY A 10 37.29 -9.54 -23.55
N LEU A 11 37.84 -10.53 -22.84
CA LEU A 11 37.69 -11.93 -23.21
C LEU A 11 36.29 -12.45 -22.82
N PRO A 12 35.47 -12.94 -23.77
CA PRO A 12 34.14 -13.44 -23.45
C PRO A 12 34.18 -14.58 -22.41
N PRO A 13 33.24 -14.63 -21.44
CA PRO A 13 33.27 -15.60 -20.35
C PRO A 13 33.31 -17.07 -20.79
N HIS A 14 32.64 -17.42 -21.90
CA HIS A 14 32.65 -18.77 -22.45
C HIS A 14 34.01 -19.16 -23.06
N ILE A 15 34.78 -18.19 -23.58
CA ILE A 15 36.15 -18.41 -24.08
C ILE A 15 37.12 -18.52 -22.91
N ALA A 16 37.00 -17.64 -21.92
CA ALA A 16 37.79 -17.71 -20.69
C ALA A 16 37.59 -19.05 -19.96
N GLN A 17 36.35 -19.57 -19.96
CA GLN A 17 36.00 -20.87 -19.38
C GLN A 17 36.60 -22.06 -20.15
N ALA A 18 36.65 -21.99 -21.49
CA ALA A 18 37.30 -23.00 -22.31
C ALA A 18 38.82 -23.06 -22.04
N ILE A 19 39.46 -21.90 -21.92
CA ILE A 19 40.90 -21.79 -21.59
C ILE A 19 41.19 -22.31 -20.17
N ALA A 20 40.26 -22.12 -19.23
CA ALA A 20 40.38 -22.55 -17.84
C ALA A 20 40.05 -24.04 -17.60
N GLY A 21 39.70 -24.82 -18.63
CA GLY A 21 39.54 -26.27 -18.51
C GLY A 21 38.25 -26.76 -17.85
N HIS A 22 37.10 -26.20 -18.22
CA HIS A 22 35.74 -26.70 -17.88
C HIS A 22 35.31 -26.70 -16.41
N ALA A 23 36.03 -26.05 -15.49
CA ALA A 23 35.45 -25.76 -14.19
C ALA A 23 34.32 -24.73 -14.36
N ASN A 24 33.19 -24.92 -13.69
CA ASN A 24 31.99 -24.09 -13.77
C ASN A 24 32.17 -22.78 -12.97
N ILE A 25 33.24 -22.02 -13.24
CA ILE A 25 33.75 -20.93 -12.38
C ILE A 25 33.48 -19.51 -12.91
N THR A 26 32.82 -19.33 -14.05
CA THR A 26 32.75 -18.00 -14.71
C THR A 26 31.46 -17.22 -14.46
N MET A 27 30.33 -17.87 -14.22
CA MET A 27 29.05 -17.16 -13.99
C MET A 27 28.96 -16.54 -12.60
N GLY A 28 29.50 -17.18 -11.56
CA GLY A 28 29.44 -16.68 -10.18
C GLY A 28 30.35 -15.48 -9.90
N TYR A 29 31.54 -15.44 -10.49
CA TYR A 29 32.53 -14.36 -10.25
C TYR A 29 32.30 -13.12 -11.11
N HIS A 30 31.63 -13.22 -12.26
CA HIS A 30 31.17 -12.07 -13.03
C HIS A 30 29.89 -11.44 -12.44
N ALA A 31 29.09 -12.20 -11.71
CA ALA A 31 27.79 -11.73 -11.20
C ALA A 31 27.89 -10.79 -9.97
N VAL A 32 29.08 -10.52 -9.44
CA VAL A 32 29.30 -9.61 -8.30
C VAL A 32 29.82 -8.24 -8.76
N TYR A 33 29.19 -7.65 -9.79
CA TYR A 33 29.51 -6.28 -10.18
C TYR A 33 28.27 -5.38 -10.16
N PRO A 34 28.12 -4.56 -9.10
CA PRO A 34 27.07 -3.57 -9.00
C PRO A 34 27.11 -2.58 -10.17
N ASN A 35 28.29 -2.10 -10.56
CA ASN A 35 28.40 -0.98 -11.50
C ASN A 35 27.96 -1.34 -12.92
N GLU A 36 28.50 -2.40 -13.52
CA GLU A 36 28.11 -2.81 -14.88
C GLU A 36 26.62 -3.18 -14.96
N THR A 37 26.10 -3.82 -13.92
CA THR A 37 24.66 -4.14 -13.82
C THR A 37 23.82 -2.87 -13.70
N ILE A 38 24.24 -1.91 -12.87
CA ILE A 38 23.58 -0.60 -12.72
C ILE A 38 23.65 0.19 -14.03
N GLU A 39 24.78 0.18 -14.72
CA GLU A 39 25.00 0.87 -15.99
C GLU A 39 24.17 0.25 -17.12
N ALA A 40 24.17 -1.08 -17.23
CA ALA A 40 23.34 -1.80 -18.19
C ALA A 40 21.85 -1.53 -17.93
N HIS A 41 21.42 -1.52 -16.66
CA HIS A 41 20.05 -1.18 -16.29
C HIS A 41 19.71 0.29 -16.61
N ARG A 42 20.58 1.25 -16.26
CA ARG A 42 20.41 2.67 -16.60
C ARG A 42 20.32 2.88 -18.11
N ALA A 43 21.17 2.21 -18.89
CA ALA A 43 21.15 2.26 -20.33
C ALA A 43 19.86 1.67 -20.91
N PHE A 44 19.36 0.56 -20.34
CA PHE A 44 18.06 -0.01 -20.71
C PHE A 44 16.90 0.95 -20.44
N ILE A 45 16.84 1.56 -19.25
CA ILE A 45 15.80 2.55 -18.91
C ILE A 45 15.90 3.78 -19.83
N SER A 46 17.11 4.29 -20.09
CA SER A 46 17.33 5.43 -20.98
C SER A 46 16.80 5.16 -22.40
N ARG A 47 17.14 4.00 -22.98
CA ARG A 47 16.61 3.59 -24.30
C ARG A 47 15.09 3.54 -24.34
N ARG A 48 14.45 3.03 -23.28
CA ARG A 48 12.98 2.99 -23.20
C ARG A 48 12.35 4.37 -23.07
N ARG A 49 12.97 5.28 -22.31
CA ARG A 49 12.49 6.66 -22.18
C ARG A 49 12.60 7.43 -23.49
N ALA A 50 13.65 7.18 -24.28
CA ALA A 50 13.83 7.81 -25.59
C ALA A 50 12.74 7.43 -26.61
N LEU A 51 12.04 6.31 -26.43
CA LEU A 51 10.96 5.87 -27.31
C LEU A 51 9.59 6.49 -26.98
N ARG A 52 9.49 7.25 -25.89
CA ARG A 52 8.24 7.86 -25.43
C ARG A 52 8.32 9.37 -25.60
N PRO A 53 7.19 10.06 -25.87
CA PRO A 53 7.16 11.52 -25.91
C PRO A 53 7.78 12.12 -24.65
N ALA A 54 8.58 13.18 -24.81
CA ALA A 54 9.31 13.79 -23.70
C ALA A 54 8.36 14.38 -22.64
N GLU A 55 7.15 14.77 -23.08
CA GLU A 55 6.08 15.29 -22.25
C GLU A 55 5.63 14.29 -21.18
N GLU A 56 5.70 12.97 -21.43
CA GLU A 56 5.33 11.93 -20.44
C GLU A 56 6.27 11.91 -19.22
N TYR A 57 7.49 12.42 -19.35
CA TYR A 57 8.48 12.45 -18.26
C TYR A 57 8.66 13.83 -17.64
N ARG A 58 7.83 14.80 -18.02
CA ARG A 58 7.81 16.12 -17.39
C ARG A 58 7.54 15.95 -15.89
N ALA A 59 8.33 16.63 -15.07
CA ALA A 59 7.99 16.74 -13.65
C ALA A 59 6.65 17.50 -13.53
N PRO A 60 5.65 16.96 -12.80
CA PRO A 60 4.40 17.69 -12.58
C PRO A 60 4.67 19.01 -11.86
N THR A 61 3.87 20.04 -12.14
CA THR A 61 3.96 21.34 -11.43
C THR A 61 3.35 21.22 -10.04
N ASP A 62 3.69 22.17 -9.16
CA ASP A 62 3.08 22.24 -7.83
C ASP A 62 1.55 22.39 -7.92
N ALA A 63 1.03 23.12 -8.90
CA ALA A 63 -0.41 23.26 -9.14
C ALA A 63 -1.07 21.95 -9.62
N GLU A 64 -0.41 21.17 -10.50
CA GLU A 64 -0.90 19.84 -10.89
C GLU A 64 -0.82 18.84 -9.73
N TRP A 65 0.20 18.97 -8.87
CA TRP A 65 0.27 18.22 -7.63
C TRP A 65 -0.84 18.59 -6.67
N GLU A 66 -1.15 19.88 -6.50
CA GLU A 66 -2.27 20.35 -5.68
C GLU A 66 -3.62 19.89 -6.24
N ASP A 67 -3.84 19.94 -7.55
CA ASP A 67 -5.07 19.44 -8.20
C ASP A 67 -5.20 17.92 -8.02
N PHE A 68 -4.13 17.17 -8.30
CA PHE A 68 -4.07 15.73 -8.04
C PHE A 68 -4.35 15.41 -6.57
N LEU A 69 -3.73 16.11 -5.63
CA LEU A 69 -3.90 15.91 -4.19
C LEU A 69 -5.28 16.37 -3.68
N GLY A 70 -5.83 17.45 -4.26
CA GLY A 70 -7.17 17.98 -3.98
C GLY A 70 -8.27 17.01 -4.38
N HIS A 71 -8.03 16.13 -5.35
CA HIS A 71 -8.93 15.02 -5.67
C HIS A 71 -8.90 13.86 -4.66
N PHE A 72 -7.92 13.81 -3.74
CA PHE A 72 -7.88 12.83 -2.65
C PHE A 72 -8.59 13.32 -1.38
N GLU A 73 -9.65 14.12 -1.49
CA GLU A 73 -10.55 14.29 -0.37
C GLU A 73 -11.09 12.93 0.07
N ARG A 74 -10.64 12.49 1.25
CA ARG A 74 -11.11 11.25 1.86
C ARG A 74 -12.61 11.43 2.08
N ARG A 75 -13.42 10.55 1.49
CA ARG A 75 -14.88 10.55 1.70
C ARG A 75 -15.14 10.49 3.21
N LYS A 76 -15.46 11.66 3.80
CA LYS A 76 -15.75 11.80 5.22
C LYS A 76 -17.12 11.21 5.48
N LEU A 77 -17.21 10.47 6.56
CA LEU A 77 -18.41 9.82 7.05
C LEU A 77 -18.66 10.27 8.49
N SER A 78 -19.83 9.98 9.03
CA SER A 78 -20.24 10.41 10.37
C SER A 78 -19.27 10.00 11.49
N VAL A 79 -18.65 8.83 11.38
CA VAL A 79 -17.76 8.26 12.42
C VAL A 79 -16.33 8.01 11.93
N GLY A 80 -15.95 8.53 10.76
CA GLY A 80 -14.65 8.19 10.18
C GLY A 80 -14.45 8.62 8.75
N THR A 81 -13.53 7.93 8.07
CA THR A 81 -13.23 8.12 6.64
C THR A 81 -13.33 6.79 5.90
N CYS A 82 -13.88 6.82 4.69
CA CYS A 82 -13.89 5.64 3.83
C CYS A 82 -12.53 5.49 3.13
N ALA A 83 -11.91 4.33 3.23
CA ALA A 83 -10.65 4.00 2.55
C ALA A 83 -10.82 3.44 1.13
N ARG A 84 -12.06 3.46 0.61
CA ARG A 84 -12.36 3.00 -0.74
C ARG A 84 -11.74 3.96 -1.78
N ALA A 85 -11.26 3.42 -2.90
CA ALA A 85 -10.62 4.19 -3.95
C ALA A 85 -11.55 5.26 -4.53
N TYR A 86 -10.96 6.37 -4.97
CA TYR A 86 -11.67 7.46 -5.64
C TYR A 86 -12.51 6.95 -6.83
N GLY A 87 -13.66 7.58 -7.06
CA GLY A 87 -14.56 7.24 -8.17
C GLY A 87 -15.30 5.90 -8.05
N THR A 88 -15.11 5.12 -6.99
CA THR A 88 -15.81 3.84 -6.82
C THR A 88 -17.06 3.96 -5.95
N ALA A 89 -18.17 3.38 -6.41
CA ALA A 89 -19.44 3.35 -5.69
C ALA A 89 -19.32 2.51 -4.40
N CYS A 90 -20.15 2.83 -3.40
CA CYS A 90 -20.24 2.06 -2.17
C CYS A 90 -21.69 1.65 -1.92
N ILE A 91 -21.96 0.34 -1.92
CA ILE A 91 -23.29 -0.21 -1.60
C ILE A 91 -23.75 0.10 -0.16
N HIS A 92 -22.82 0.49 0.71
CA HIS A 92 -23.09 0.69 2.12
C HIS A 92 -23.48 2.12 2.48
N GLU A 93 -23.42 3.09 1.56
CA GLU A 93 -23.80 4.49 1.78
C GLU A 93 -23.58 4.98 3.24
N HIS A 94 -24.66 5.11 4.03
CA HIS A 94 -24.66 5.54 5.43
C HIS A 94 -24.45 4.43 6.47
N ALA A 95 -24.58 3.15 6.09
CA ALA A 95 -24.38 1.96 6.93
C ALA A 95 -22.89 1.57 7.10
N CYS A 96 -22.02 2.57 7.23
CA CYS A 96 -20.57 2.36 7.19
C CYS A 96 -19.99 1.63 8.42
N VAL A 97 -20.72 1.55 9.54
CA VAL A 97 -20.22 0.91 10.77
C VAL A 97 -19.87 -0.57 10.57
N ARG A 98 -20.54 -1.26 9.64
CA ARG A 98 -20.26 -2.65 9.26
C ARG A 98 -19.11 -2.78 8.25
N CYS A 99 -18.74 -1.69 7.57
CA CYS A 99 -17.82 -1.75 6.44
C CYS A 99 -16.37 -1.91 6.91
N SER A 100 -15.67 -2.89 6.34
CA SER A 100 -14.23 -3.09 6.59
C SER A 100 -13.38 -1.90 6.12
N LEU A 101 -13.85 -1.16 5.10
CA LEU A 101 -13.15 0.00 4.55
C LEU A 101 -13.36 1.29 5.34
N LEU A 102 -14.29 1.32 6.30
CA LEU A 102 -14.39 2.46 7.23
C LEU A 102 -13.18 2.46 8.15
N ARG A 103 -12.33 3.49 8.04
CA ARG A 103 -11.30 3.82 9.02
C ARG A 103 -11.95 4.71 10.09
N PRO A 104 -12.19 4.20 11.31
CA PRO A 104 -12.84 4.99 12.34
C PRO A 104 -11.95 6.14 12.78
N ASP A 105 -12.56 7.31 13.00
CA ASP A 105 -11.88 8.47 13.55
C ASP A 105 -11.78 8.30 15.07
N PRO A 106 -10.58 8.30 15.69
CA PRO A 106 -10.44 8.18 17.14
C PRO A 106 -11.23 9.24 17.92
N GLY A 107 -11.39 10.45 17.36
CA GLY A 107 -12.20 11.52 17.97
C GLY A 107 -13.70 11.26 17.94
N GLN A 108 -14.17 10.24 17.21
CA GLN A 108 -15.58 9.83 17.13
C GLN A 108 -15.89 8.58 17.96
N ARG A 109 -14.96 8.15 18.84
CA ARG A 109 -15.13 6.95 19.66
C ARG A 109 -16.45 6.93 20.43
N ASP A 110 -16.78 8.04 21.10
CA ASP A 110 -17.99 8.14 21.93
C ASP A 110 -19.26 7.97 21.10
N ARG A 111 -19.25 8.49 19.86
CA ARG A 111 -20.36 8.30 18.93
C ARG A 111 -20.52 6.84 18.50
N VAL A 112 -19.42 6.11 18.31
CA VAL A 112 -19.48 4.67 17.99
C VAL A 112 -19.98 3.86 19.18
N VAL A 113 -19.61 4.26 20.41
CA VAL A 113 -20.13 3.68 21.65
C VAL A 113 -21.64 3.90 21.77
N GLU A 114 -22.13 5.11 21.51
CA GLU A 114 -23.56 5.42 21.50
C GLU A 114 -24.33 4.55 20.49
N ILE A 115 -23.77 4.36 19.29
CA ILE A 115 -24.34 3.46 18.27
C ILE A 115 -24.40 2.01 18.78
N ARG A 116 -23.33 1.52 19.41
CA ARG A 116 -23.29 0.16 20.00
C ARG A 116 -24.39 0.00 21.05
N ASP A 117 -24.52 0.95 21.97
CA ASP A 117 -25.46 0.87 23.07
C ASP A 117 -26.92 0.94 22.58
N ASN A 118 -27.19 1.80 21.58
CA ASN A 118 -28.50 1.83 20.91
C ASN A 118 -28.83 0.49 20.23
N LEU A 119 -27.86 -0.14 19.57
CA LEU A 119 -28.05 -1.45 18.94
C LEU A 119 -28.37 -2.54 19.96
N ILE A 120 -27.74 -2.52 21.14
CA ILE A 120 -28.05 -3.46 22.24
C ILE A 120 -29.51 -3.29 22.67
N VAL A 121 -29.95 -2.04 22.89
CA VAL A 121 -31.35 -1.75 23.28
C VAL A 121 -32.33 -2.24 22.21
N ARG A 122 -32.06 -1.96 20.92
CA ARG A 122 -32.92 -2.41 19.81
C ARG A 122 -32.97 -3.93 19.67
N ILE A 123 -31.87 -4.63 19.94
CA ILE A 123 -31.83 -6.10 19.96
C ILE A 123 -32.73 -6.60 21.08
N THR A 124 -32.59 -6.09 22.31
CA THR A 124 -33.44 -6.50 23.44
C THR A 124 -34.92 -6.23 23.18
N GLU A 125 -35.26 -5.10 22.57
CA GLU A 125 -36.63 -4.79 22.16
C GLU A 125 -37.15 -5.80 21.13
N ALA A 126 -36.37 -6.08 20.08
CA ALA A 126 -36.77 -7.06 19.06
C ALA A 126 -36.91 -8.49 19.61
N GLU A 127 -36.13 -8.88 20.63
CA GLU A 127 -36.32 -10.17 21.34
C GLU A 127 -37.65 -10.22 22.06
N ARG A 128 -37.97 -9.13 22.79
CA ARG A 128 -39.20 -9.03 23.57
C ARG A 128 -40.45 -9.07 22.67
N GLU A 129 -40.40 -8.37 21.54
CA GLU A 129 -41.53 -8.27 20.60
C GLU A 129 -41.58 -9.41 19.57
N GLY A 130 -40.57 -10.30 19.54
CA GLY A 130 -40.52 -11.43 18.62
C GLY A 130 -40.26 -11.04 17.15
N TRP A 131 -39.60 -9.91 16.89
CA TRP A 131 -39.29 -9.42 15.54
C TRP A 131 -38.04 -10.09 14.95
N LEU A 132 -38.19 -11.36 14.57
CA LEU A 132 -37.08 -12.19 14.10
C LEU A 132 -36.43 -11.68 12.79
N GLY A 133 -37.17 -10.95 11.95
CA GLY A 133 -36.69 -10.48 10.65
C GLY A 133 -35.60 -9.40 10.70
N GLU A 134 -35.56 -8.56 11.74
CA GLU A 134 -34.55 -7.50 11.87
C GLU A 134 -33.30 -7.96 12.65
N PHE A 135 -33.36 -9.14 13.23
CA PHE A 135 -32.48 -9.57 14.30
C PHE A 135 -31.02 -9.77 13.86
N GLU A 136 -30.84 -10.46 12.73
CA GLU A 136 -29.51 -10.70 12.17
C GLU A 136 -28.82 -9.40 11.73
N GLY A 137 -29.58 -8.47 11.16
CA GLY A 137 -29.07 -7.17 10.75
C GLY A 137 -28.60 -6.33 11.94
N LEU A 138 -29.35 -6.33 13.05
CA LEU A 138 -28.96 -5.65 14.28
C LEU A 138 -27.70 -6.27 14.90
N ARG A 139 -27.63 -7.61 14.99
CA ARG A 139 -26.44 -8.32 15.50
C ARG A 139 -25.19 -8.07 14.65
N ALA A 140 -25.32 -8.06 13.32
CA ALA A 140 -24.22 -7.74 12.42
C ALA A 140 -23.74 -6.28 12.60
N SER A 141 -24.66 -5.35 12.85
CA SER A 141 -24.32 -3.95 13.16
C SER A 141 -23.57 -3.84 14.48
N LEU A 142 -24.02 -4.56 15.50
CA LEU A 142 -23.41 -4.56 16.83
C LEU A 142 -21.98 -5.08 16.76
N ALA A 143 -21.76 -6.19 16.05
CA ALA A 143 -20.42 -6.71 15.79
C ALA A 143 -19.54 -5.70 15.04
N GLY A 144 -20.10 -5.01 14.04
CA GLY A 144 -19.44 -3.93 13.33
C GLY A 144 -18.99 -2.81 14.27
N ALA A 145 -19.90 -2.28 15.10
CA ALA A 145 -19.62 -1.21 16.06
C ALA A 145 -18.54 -1.61 17.07
N GLN A 146 -18.63 -2.82 17.63
CA GLN A 146 -17.64 -3.32 18.57
C GLN A 146 -16.25 -3.45 17.93
N ASN A 147 -16.19 -3.95 16.69
CA ASN A 147 -14.94 -4.03 15.94
C ASN A 147 -14.32 -2.64 15.70
N LYS A 148 -15.14 -1.61 15.44
CA LYS A 148 -14.64 -0.24 15.27
C LYS A 148 -14.11 0.36 16.57
N ILE A 149 -14.76 0.11 17.70
CA ILE A 149 -14.25 0.51 19.02
C ILE A 149 -12.88 -0.14 19.28
N ASN A 150 -12.77 -1.45 19.07
CA ASN A 150 -11.52 -2.18 19.25
C ASN A 150 -10.40 -1.64 18.33
N GLN A 151 -10.73 -1.25 17.09
CA GLN A 151 -9.77 -0.62 16.17
C GLN A 151 -9.28 0.73 16.68
N ILE A 152 -10.17 1.58 17.19
CA ILE A 152 -9.79 2.87 17.78
C ILE A 152 -8.86 2.65 18.98
N ASP A 153 -9.25 1.75 19.89
CA ASP A 153 -8.52 1.48 21.14
C ASP A 153 -7.13 0.89 20.86
N ALA A 154 -7.01 0.02 19.85
CA ALA A 154 -5.73 -0.54 19.41
C ALA A 154 -4.84 0.45 18.62
N SER A 155 -5.40 1.57 18.15
CA SER A 155 -4.71 2.57 17.32
C SER A 155 -3.96 3.64 18.13
N SER A 156 -3.76 3.45 19.44
CA SER A 156 -2.83 4.28 20.23
C SER A 156 -1.51 4.47 19.48
N PRO A 157 -0.90 5.67 19.49
CA PRO A 157 0.19 6.03 18.59
C PRO A 157 1.35 5.04 18.74
N LYS A 158 1.41 4.08 17.81
CA LYS A 158 2.57 3.21 17.68
C LYS A 158 3.70 4.09 17.16
N HIS A 159 4.82 4.03 17.86
CA HIS A 159 6.05 4.75 17.53
C HIS A 159 6.30 4.77 16.03
N THR A 160 6.76 5.92 15.53
CA THR A 160 7.20 6.10 14.13
C THR A 160 8.19 4.99 13.81
N VAL A 161 7.80 4.06 12.93
CA VAL A 161 8.69 3.02 12.44
C VAL A 161 9.56 3.68 11.36
N ASP A 162 10.84 3.86 11.67
CA ASP A 162 11.80 4.33 10.67
C ASP A 162 12.00 3.23 9.63
N LEU A 163 11.55 3.51 8.41
CA LEU A 163 11.64 2.60 7.26
C LEU A 163 12.97 2.79 6.50
N GLY A 164 13.87 3.67 6.96
CA GLY A 164 15.19 3.87 6.36
C GLY A 164 15.13 4.44 4.93
N LEU A 165 14.21 5.38 4.67
CA LEU A 165 14.14 6.03 3.35
C LEU A 165 15.42 6.83 3.08
N ALA A 166 16.01 6.62 1.90
CA ALA A 166 17.24 7.30 1.50
C ALA A 166 17.03 8.82 1.44
N ALA A 167 17.79 9.56 2.24
CA ALA A 167 17.78 11.02 2.21
C ALA A 167 18.20 11.52 0.82
N ARG A 168 17.44 12.48 0.28
CA ARG A 168 17.72 13.12 -1.01
C ARG A 168 19.09 13.80 -0.90
N ARG A 169 20.11 13.30 -1.62
CA ARG A 169 21.40 14.00 -1.72
C ARG A 169 21.16 15.36 -2.37
N ARG A 170 21.57 16.42 -1.67
CA ARG A 170 21.61 17.80 -2.18
C ARG A 170 22.76 17.94 -3.18
#